data_AF-A0A9D8IKP2-F1
#
_entry.id   AF-A0A9D8IKP2-F1
#
_cell.length_a   1.000
_cell.length_b   1.000
_cell.length_c   1.000
_cell.angle_alpha   90.00
_cell.angle_beta   90.00
_cell.angle_gamma   90.00
#
_symmetry.space_group_name_H-M   'P 1'
#
loop_
_entity.id
_entity.type
_entity.pdbx_description
1 polymer ?
#
loop_
_entity_poly.entity_id
_entity_poly.type
_entity_poly.pdbx_seq_one_letter_code
_entity_poly.pdbx_strand_id
1 'polypeptide(L)'
;MAPGYAKLPVIHGRPTRRGRGPRHRRRRPETLPMIRRLALALAFGLAALPLATAADTPKSASAAKKVVFIAGGRSHAYGQHAFKAGCELLRKRLEAAYPGKVVTELHTNGWPKDTTVLDSADAIVIYCDGGAGHPVNKHLEQIDKFAKKGVGITMMHYGVETTKGPSGDRFLDWIGGYFEMNWSVNPHWKVKDAELAKGHPVTSGVKPYSTQDEWYYHMRFREDKDGLAFILSALPPADTLKRPDGPHSGNPAVRAAVARGEKQVLAWARQRPDGGRGFGFTGGHFHWTWANDMNRKMVLNAIAWTAKLDVPAAGVESKRPTIEELRENQDWPVPEKFDFAKFEKEINEQ
;
A
#
# COMPACT_ATOMS: atom_id res chain seq x y z
N MET A 1 42.27 -5.46 -51.42
CA MET A 1 42.20 -6.89 -51.04
C MET A 1 40.94 -7.10 -50.21
N ALA A 2 39.94 -7.76 -50.80
CA ALA A 2 38.88 -8.50 -50.10
C ALA A 2 39.27 -10.01 -50.17
N PRO A 3 38.51 -11.00 -49.67
CA PRO A 3 37.19 -10.97 -49.00
C PRO A 3 37.05 -11.96 -47.81
N GLY A 4 35.85 -12.01 -47.20
CA GLY A 4 35.47 -13.07 -46.26
C GLY A 4 34.01 -13.01 -45.77
N TYR A 5 33.03 -12.97 -46.69
CA TYR A 5 31.60 -13.14 -46.37
C TYR A 5 31.20 -14.61 -46.56
N ALA A 6 30.68 -15.25 -45.52
CA ALA A 6 30.06 -16.58 -45.61
C ALA A 6 28.53 -16.45 -45.74
N LYS A 7 28.00 -16.96 -46.85
CA LYS A 7 26.57 -17.16 -47.15
C LYS A 7 26.10 -18.49 -46.58
N LEU A 8 24.88 -18.56 -46.05
CA LEU A 8 24.12 -19.81 -45.86
C LEU A 8 22.76 -19.72 -46.58
N PRO A 9 22.21 -20.86 -47.06
CA PRO A 9 21.26 -20.87 -48.16
C PRO A 9 19.79 -20.84 -47.74
N VAL A 10 19.00 -20.23 -48.63
CA VAL A 10 17.54 -20.29 -48.71
C VAL A 10 17.11 -21.62 -49.31
N ILE A 11 16.16 -22.31 -48.69
CA ILE A 11 15.47 -23.48 -49.27
C ILE A 11 14.00 -23.10 -49.50
N HIS A 12 13.52 -23.29 -50.73
CA HIS A 12 12.13 -23.20 -51.15
C HIS A 12 11.76 -24.39 -52.05
N GLY A 13 10.55 -24.92 -51.84
CA GLY A 13 9.83 -25.87 -52.70
C GLY A 13 9.57 -27.21 -51.99
N ARG A 14 8.41 -27.87 -52.06
CA ARG A 14 7.10 -27.66 -52.73
C ARG A 14 6.08 -28.60 -52.04
N PRO A 15 4.76 -28.46 -52.29
CA PRO A 15 3.70 -29.14 -51.54
C PRO A 15 3.26 -30.48 -52.17
N THR A 16 2.82 -31.44 -51.35
CA THR A 16 2.17 -32.68 -51.85
C THR A 16 0.95 -33.11 -51.04
N ARG A 17 -0.17 -33.26 -51.79
CA ARG A 17 -1.31 -34.20 -51.69
C ARG A 17 -2.06 -34.31 -50.35
N ARG A 18 -3.32 -33.82 -50.27
CA ARG A 18 -4.58 -34.48 -50.68
C ARG A 18 -4.76 -35.90 -50.11
N GLY A 19 -5.41 -35.99 -48.95
CA GLY A 19 -6.17 -37.15 -48.49
C GLY A 19 -7.66 -36.81 -48.42
N ARG A 20 -8.48 -37.50 -49.21
CA ARG A 20 -9.95 -37.47 -49.18
C ARG A 20 -10.44 -38.42 -48.06
N GLY A 21 -11.38 -37.95 -47.25
CA GLY A 21 -12.24 -38.78 -46.39
C GLY A 21 -13.71 -38.33 -46.55
N PRO A 22 -14.70 -39.24 -46.46
CA PRO A 22 -15.94 -39.11 -47.23
C PRO A 22 -17.09 -38.34 -46.56
N ARG A 23 -18.06 -38.06 -47.42
CA ARG A 23 -19.24 -37.20 -47.30
C ARG A 23 -20.32 -37.72 -46.34
N HIS A 24 -21.06 -36.74 -45.81
CA HIS A 24 -22.50 -36.68 -45.54
C HIS A 24 -23.22 -37.92 -45.00
N ARG A 25 -23.93 -37.69 -43.88
CA ARG A 25 -25.40 -37.79 -43.90
C ARG A 25 -26.04 -36.78 -42.94
N ARG A 26 -26.68 -35.78 -43.54
CA ARG A 26 -27.79 -35.03 -42.92
C ARG A 26 -28.97 -35.99 -42.79
N ARG A 27 -29.61 -36.02 -41.62
CA ARG A 27 -31.03 -36.38 -41.52
C ARG A 27 -31.78 -35.13 -41.09
N ARG A 28 -32.75 -34.74 -41.92
CA ARG A 28 -33.75 -33.70 -41.69
C ARG A 28 -35.06 -34.38 -41.23
N PRO A 29 -36.07 -33.60 -40.80
CA PRO A 29 -36.91 -33.89 -39.64
C PRO A 29 -38.17 -34.65 -39.99
N GLU A 30 -38.77 -35.29 -38.99
CA GLU A 30 -40.17 -35.73 -39.04
C GLU A 30 -41.06 -34.75 -38.27
N THR A 31 -42.28 -34.62 -38.79
CA THR A 31 -43.27 -33.58 -38.55
C THR A 31 -44.50 -34.13 -37.82
N LEU A 32 -45.05 -33.30 -36.93
CA LEU A 32 -46.47 -33.18 -36.45
C LEU A 32 -47.05 -34.28 -35.52
N PRO A 33 -48.15 -34.01 -34.74
CA PRO A 33 -49.00 -32.81 -34.69
C PRO A 33 -49.32 -32.22 -33.29
N MET A 34 -49.88 -31.00 -33.32
CA MET A 34 -50.64 -30.29 -32.27
C MET A 34 -51.84 -31.10 -31.75
N ILE A 35 -52.06 -31.09 -30.42
CA ILE A 35 -53.39 -31.33 -29.80
C ILE A 35 -53.71 -30.20 -28.81
N ARG A 36 -54.98 -29.79 -28.85
CA ARG A 36 -55.60 -28.60 -28.25
C ARG A 36 -55.88 -28.75 -26.73
N ARG A 37 -55.77 -27.60 -26.04
CA ARG A 37 -56.62 -27.04 -24.95
C ARG A 37 -57.25 -28.00 -23.93
N LEU A 38 -56.96 -27.78 -22.64
CA LEU A 38 -58.01 -27.55 -21.64
C LEU A 38 -57.44 -26.83 -20.40
N ALA A 39 -58.08 -25.72 -20.03
CA ALA A 39 -57.89 -25.07 -18.75
C ALA A 39 -58.63 -25.89 -17.68
N LEU A 40 -58.00 -26.08 -16.51
CA LEU A 40 -58.71 -26.49 -15.30
C LEU A 40 -58.19 -25.66 -14.13
N ALA A 41 -59.03 -24.74 -13.69
CA ALA A 41 -58.89 -24.06 -12.42
C ALA A 41 -59.17 -25.08 -11.31
N LEU A 42 -58.21 -25.27 -10.40
CA LEU A 42 -58.48 -25.83 -9.08
C LEU A 42 -58.01 -24.82 -8.04
N ALA A 43 -58.99 -24.23 -7.37
CA ALA A 43 -58.82 -23.56 -6.09
C ALA A 43 -58.50 -24.62 -5.03
N PHE A 44 -57.32 -24.53 -4.42
CA PHE A 44 -57.01 -25.18 -3.16
C PHE A 44 -56.58 -24.08 -2.18
N GLY A 45 -57.41 -23.87 -1.16
CA GLY A 45 -57.08 -23.00 -0.04
C GLY A 45 -55.88 -23.56 0.72
N LEU A 46 -54.81 -22.78 0.79
CA LEU A 46 -53.72 -22.99 1.74
C LEU A 46 -53.92 -21.99 2.88
N ALA A 47 -54.12 -22.53 4.08
CA ALA A 47 -54.12 -21.75 5.32
C ALA A 47 -52.81 -20.96 5.43
N ALA A 48 -52.93 -19.65 5.60
CA ALA A 48 -51.81 -18.78 5.91
C ALA A 48 -51.30 -19.08 7.32
N LEU A 49 -50.23 -19.87 7.43
CA LEU A 49 -49.39 -19.86 8.62
C LEU A 49 -48.62 -18.52 8.64
N PRO A 50 -48.57 -17.81 9.78
CA PRO A 50 -47.72 -16.64 9.88
C PRO A 50 -46.27 -17.09 9.68
N LEU A 51 -45.65 -16.58 8.62
CA LEU A 51 -44.22 -16.70 8.40
C LEU A 51 -43.56 -16.04 9.61
N ALA A 52 -43.04 -16.84 10.54
CA ALA A 52 -42.21 -16.34 11.61
C ALA A 52 -41.03 -15.62 10.93
N THR A 53 -41.06 -14.28 11.00
CA THR A 53 -39.91 -13.46 10.62
C THR A 53 -38.74 -14.00 11.42
N ALA A 54 -37.74 -14.57 10.73
CA ALA A 54 -36.47 -14.88 11.34
C ALA A 54 -36.02 -13.60 12.04
N ALA A 55 -36.06 -13.62 13.37
CA ALA A 55 -35.52 -12.52 14.16
C ALA A 55 -34.07 -12.36 13.71
N ASP A 56 -33.73 -11.18 13.20
CA ASP A 56 -32.36 -10.78 12.95
C ASP A 56 -31.60 -11.00 14.26
N THR A 57 -30.84 -12.09 14.32
CA THR A 57 -29.91 -12.31 15.40
C THR A 57 -28.95 -11.13 15.36
N PRO A 58 -28.84 -10.30 16.42
CA PRO A 58 -27.96 -9.15 16.39
C PRO A 58 -26.56 -9.64 16.06
N LYS A 59 -26.01 -9.16 14.94
CA LYS A 59 -24.62 -9.36 14.54
C LYS A 59 -23.78 -9.00 15.75
N SER A 60 -23.17 -10.01 16.37
CA SER A 60 -22.23 -9.85 17.48
C SER A 60 -21.37 -8.62 17.19
N ALA A 61 -21.34 -7.66 18.11
CA ALA A 61 -20.49 -6.49 17.99
C ALA A 61 -19.07 -7.01 17.74
N SER A 62 -18.57 -6.84 16.51
CA SER A 62 -17.22 -7.25 16.15
C SER A 62 -16.28 -6.69 17.20
N ALA A 63 -15.45 -7.54 17.80
CA ALA A 63 -14.41 -7.10 18.71
C ALA A 63 -13.60 -5.97 18.04
N ALA A 64 -13.20 -4.97 18.84
CA ALA A 64 -12.44 -3.83 18.35
C ALA A 64 -11.13 -4.32 17.70
N LYS A 65 -10.76 -3.70 16.58
CA LYS A 65 -9.53 -4.01 15.86
C LYS A 65 -8.32 -3.53 16.63
N LYS A 66 -7.34 -4.41 16.85
CA LYS A 66 -6.09 -4.05 17.51
C LYS A 66 -5.04 -3.66 16.48
N VAL A 67 -4.56 -2.41 16.56
CA VAL A 67 -3.47 -1.91 15.70
C VAL A 67 -2.25 -1.62 16.56
N VAL A 68 -1.15 -2.33 16.31
CA VAL A 68 0.11 -2.14 17.04
C VAL A 68 1.03 -1.24 16.23
N PHE A 69 1.42 -0.11 16.80
CA PHE A 69 2.41 0.81 16.26
C PHE A 69 3.78 0.49 16.88
N ILE A 70 4.79 0.40 16.02
CA ILE A 70 6.20 0.23 16.39
C ILE A 70 6.96 1.44 15.89
N ALA A 71 7.36 2.31 16.81
CA ALA A 71 8.22 3.44 16.55
C ALA A 71 9.69 3.07 16.79
N GLY A 72 10.56 3.43 15.84
CA GLY A 72 12.01 3.30 15.97
C GLY A 72 12.59 4.07 17.16
N GLY A 73 13.90 3.93 17.38
CA GLY A 73 14.65 4.80 18.28
C GLY A 73 14.83 6.21 17.70
N ARG A 74 15.35 7.12 18.52
CA ARG A 74 15.74 8.47 18.09
C ARG A 74 16.76 8.37 16.96
N SER A 75 16.56 9.12 15.88
CA SER A 75 17.33 8.95 14.64
C SER A 75 17.92 10.25 14.10
N HIS A 76 17.09 11.22 13.71
CA HIS A 76 17.54 12.48 13.08
C HIS A 76 17.27 13.70 13.96
N ALA A 77 17.56 14.89 13.44
CA ALA A 77 17.36 16.17 14.12
C ALA A 77 15.88 16.41 14.49
N TYR A 78 15.63 17.44 15.32
CA TYR A 78 14.28 17.80 15.75
C TYR A 78 13.29 17.88 14.58
N GLY A 79 12.20 17.12 14.67
CA GLY A 79 11.16 17.04 13.64
C GLY A 79 11.51 16.28 12.36
N GLN A 80 12.68 15.65 12.30
CA GLN A 80 13.07 14.71 11.25
C GLN A 80 13.09 13.30 11.84
N HIS A 81 12.51 12.33 11.13
CA HIS A 81 12.40 10.94 11.60
C HIS A 81 11.82 10.85 13.02
N ALA A 82 10.87 11.74 13.37
CA ALA A 82 10.24 11.81 14.68
C ALA A 82 9.21 10.67 14.82
N PHE A 83 9.69 9.43 14.82
CA PHE A 83 8.89 8.21 14.71
C PHE A 83 7.86 8.11 15.83
N LYS A 84 8.30 8.33 17.07
CA LYS A 84 7.43 8.31 18.25
C LYS A 84 6.30 9.34 18.11
N ALA A 85 6.65 10.59 17.81
CA ALA A 85 5.67 11.66 17.67
C ALA A 85 4.66 11.36 16.55
N GLY A 86 5.12 10.87 15.40
CA GLY A 86 4.26 10.51 14.27
C GLY A 86 3.30 9.37 14.60
N CYS A 87 3.79 8.28 15.21
CA CYS A 87 2.93 7.16 15.63
C CYS A 87 1.91 7.60 16.68
N GLU A 88 2.31 8.40 17.66
CA GLU A 88 1.43 8.92 18.71
C GLU A 88 0.29 9.79 18.12
N LEU A 89 0.61 10.63 17.16
CA LEU A 89 -0.37 11.46 16.46
C LEU A 89 -1.33 10.60 15.63
N LEU A 90 -0.80 9.72 14.78
CA LEU A 90 -1.60 8.89 13.88
C LEU A 90 -2.52 7.94 14.64
N ARG A 91 -2.03 7.29 15.71
CA ARG A 91 -2.84 6.37 16.51
C ARG A 91 -4.00 7.10 17.21
N LYS A 92 -3.76 8.29 17.77
CA LYS A 92 -4.82 9.13 18.39
C LYS A 92 -5.88 9.52 17.35
N ARG A 93 -5.46 9.88 16.13
CA ARG A 93 -6.39 10.22 15.05
C ARG A 93 -7.19 9.00 14.57
N LEU A 94 -6.57 7.83 14.51
CA LEU A 94 -7.24 6.59 14.14
C LEU A 94 -8.30 6.18 15.18
N GLU A 95 -7.96 6.19 16.47
CA GLU A 95 -8.90 5.86 17.56
C GLU A 95 -10.10 6.81 17.58
N ALA A 96 -9.84 8.12 17.43
CA ALA A 96 -10.90 9.12 17.38
C ALA A 96 -11.85 8.93 16.18
N ALA A 97 -11.34 8.46 15.04
CA ALA A 97 -12.14 8.21 13.85
C ALA A 97 -12.97 6.90 13.92
N TYR A 98 -12.59 5.97 14.80
CA TYR A 98 -13.22 4.67 14.96
C TYR A 98 -13.57 4.37 16.43
N PRO A 99 -14.43 5.19 17.07
CA PRO A 99 -14.72 5.08 18.50
C PRO A 99 -15.30 3.70 18.82
N GLY A 100 -14.67 3.01 19.77
CA GLY A 100 -15.04 1.65 20.22
C GLY A 100 -14.80 0.54 19.19
N LYS A 101 -14.28 0.87 18.00
CA LYS A 101 -13.99 -0.11 16.92
C LYS A 101 -12.51 -0.36 16.73
N VAL A 102 -11.64 0.51 17.25
CA VAL A 102 -10.18 0.37 17.17
C VAL A 102 -9.57 0.61 18.55
N VAL A 103 -8.59 -0.22 18.89
CA VAL A 103 -7.69 -0.03 20.04
C VAL A 103 -6.26 -0.01 19.51
N THR A 104 -5.46 0.96 19.92
CA THR A 104 -4.06 1.05 19.52
C THR A 104 -3.11 0.78 20.68
N GLU A 105 -1.99 0.13 20.39
CA GLU A 105 -0.85 0.02 21.29
C GLU A 105 0.38 0.61 20.61
N LEU A 106 1.18 1.38 21.34
CA LEU A 106 2.42 1.97 20.83
C LEU A 106 3.63 1.41 21.58
N HIS A 107 4.54 0.80 20.84
CA HIS A 107 5.86 0.43 21.31
C HIS A 107 6.91 1.35 20.69
N THR A 108 7.81 1.86 21.52
CA THR A 108 8.82 2.84 21.12
C THR A 108 10.23 2.31 21.33
N ASN A 109 11.21 2.92 20.68
CA ASN A 109 12.63 2.55 20.75
C ASN A 109 12.93 1.20 20.09
N GLY A 110 12.27 0.91 18.98
CA GLY A 110 12.49 -0.28 18.17
C GLY A 110 11.53 -1.41 18.50
N TRP A 111 11.97 -2.66 18.28
CA TRP A 111 11.14 -3.83 18.40
C TRP A 111 10.55 -4.00 19.83
N PRO A 112 9.28 -4.40 19.99
CA PRO A 112 8.69 -4.64 21.31
C PRO A 112 9.52 -5.63 22.14
N LYS A 113 9.78 -5.29 23.41
CA LYS A 113 10.48 -6.19 24.35
C LYS A 113 9.63 -7.43 24.67
N ASP A 114 8.35 -7.20 24.97
CA ASP A 114 7.35 -8.24 25.03
C ASP A 114 6.69 -8.35 23.66
N THR A 115 6.92 -9.47 22.97
CA THR A 115 6.38 -9.68 21.62
C THR A 115 4.99 -10.30 21.60
N THR A 116 4.47 -10.75 22.75
CA THR A 116 3.11 -11.32 22.86
C THR A 116 2.03 -10.28 22.56
N VAL A 117 2.36 -9.00 22.68
CA VAL A 117 1.53 -7.86 22.26
C VAL A 117 1.12 -7.93 20.78
N LEU A 118 1.92 -8.60 19.94
CA LEU A 118 1.66 -8.79 18.51
C LEU A 118 0.71 -9.96 18.21
N ASP A 119 0.52 -10.89 19.16
CA ASP A 119 -0.24 -12.14 18.90
C ASP A 119 -1.71 -11.88 18.59
N SER A 120 -2.28 -10.79 19.11
CA SER A 120 -3.66 -10.37 18.89
C SER A 120 -3.79 -9.18 17.93
N ALA A 121 -2.72 -8.76 17.27
CA ALA A 121 -2.77 -7.63 16.34
C ALA A 121 -3.54 -7.98 15.07
N ASP A 122 -4.47 -7.11 14.66
CA ASP A 122 -5.10 -7.15 13.33
C ASP A 122 -4.22 -6.44 12.28
N ALA A 123 -3.45 -5.44 12.71
CA ALA A 123 -2.44 -4.78 11.89
C ALA A 123 -1.23 -4.30 12.72
N ILE A 124 -0.08 -4.25 12.07
CA ILE A 124 1.18 -3.75 12.60
C ILE A 124 1.65 -2.61 11.70
N VAL A 125 1.91 -1.45 12.31
CA VAL A 125 2.43 -0.24 11.65
C VAL A 125 3.85 0.00 12.15
N ILE A 126 4.81 0.05 11.23
CA ILE A 126 6.23 0.19 11.55
C ILE A 126 6.76 1.48 10.93
N TYR A 127 7.24 2.36 11.78
CA TYR A 127 7.81 3.65 11.40
C TYR A 127 9.11 3.82 12.17
N CYS A 128 10.23 3.61 11.49
CA CYS A 128 11.53 3.42 12.12
C CYS A 128 12.67 3.68 11.13
N ASP A 129 13.91 3.51 11.58
CA ASP A 129 15.06 3.44 10.70
C ASP A 129 15.02 2.20 9.79
N GLY A 130 15.70 2.31 8.65
CA GLY A 130 15.75 1.30 7.61
C GLY A 130 17.10 0.60 7.43
N GLY A 131 17.28 0.04 6.24
CA GLY A 131 18.52 -0.63 5.82
C GLY A 131 18.85 -1.83 6.70
N ALA A 132 20.13 -1.99 7.05
CA ALA A 132 20.56 -3.03 7.98
C ALA A 132 20.05 -2.80 9.42
N GLY A 133 19.76 -1.55 9.78
CA GLY A 133 19.23 -1.15 11.09
C GLY A 133 17.73 -1.42 11.26
N HIS A 134 17.02 -1.81 10.20
CA HIS A 134 15.59 -2.05 10.27
C HIS A 134 15.25 -3.12 11.33
N PRO A 135 14.41 -2.83 12.33
CA PRO A 135 14.18 -3.72 13.47
C PRO A 135 13.66 -5.11 13.05
N VAL A 136 12.79 -5.16 12.03
CA VAL A 136 12.22 -6.42 11.50
C VAL A 136 13.26 -7.37 10.90
N ASN A 137 14.47 -6.92 10.53
CA ASN A 137 15.49 -7.79 9.95
C ASN A 137 15.83 -9.00 10.85
N LYS A 138 15.68 -8.85 12.18
CA LYS A 138 15.93 -9.91 13.16
C LYS A 138 14.68 -10.71 13.54
N HIS A 139 13.52 -10.36 12.98
CA HIS A 139 12.20 -10.87 13.36
C HIS A 139 11.35 -11.31 12.16
N LEU A 140 12.01 -11.68 11.04
CA LEU A 140 11.33 -11.98 9.79
C LEU A 140 10.29 -13.10 9.92
N GLU A 141 10.65 -14.23 10.54
CA GLU A 141 9.75 -15.37 10.70
C GLU A 141 8.55 -15.04 11.60
N GLN A 142 8.73 -14.15 12.58
CA GLN A 142 7.64 -13.70 13.45
C GLN A 142 6.62 -12.88 12.66
N ILE A 143 7.07 -11.89 11.89
CA ILE A 143 6.18 -11.11 11.02
C ILE A 143 5.56 -12.00 9.95
N ASP A 144 6.30 -12.93 9.37
CA ASP A 144 5.78 -13.84 8.34
C ASP A 144 4.62 -14.69 8.87
N LYS A 145 4.76 -15.21 10.09
CA LYS A 145 3.69 -15.96 10.77
C LYS A 145 2.43 -15.11 10.94
N PHE A 146 2.56 -13.83 11.29
CA PHE A 146 1.42 -12.92 11.41
C PHE A 146 0.84 -12.55 10.04
N ALA A 147 1.69 -12.24 9.07
CA ALA A 147 1.28 -11.88 7.71
C ALA A 147 0.45 -13.00 7.06
N LYS A 148 0.88 -14.27 7.21
CA LYS A 148 0.18 -15.48 6.74
C LYS A 148 -1.15 -15.75 7.45
N LYS A 149 -1.33 -15.24 8.67
CA LYS A 149 -2.62 -15.23 9.38
C LYS A 149 -3.53 -14.07 8.93
N GLY A 150 -3.08 -13.28 7.96
CA GLY A 150 -3.83 -12.16 7.43
C GLY A 150 -3.69 -10.86 8.22
N VAL A 151 -2.71 -10.75 9.13
CA VAL A 151 -2.38 -9.49 9.82
C VAL A 151 -1.88 -8.47 8.81
N GLY A 152 -2.37 -7.24 8.93
CA GLY A 152 -1.97 -6.11 8.09
C GLY A 152 -0.55 -5.66 8.41
N ILE A 153 0.29 -5.36 7.41
CA ILE A 153 1.66 -4.88 7.60
C ILE A 153 1.82 -3.53 6.91
N THR A 154 2.17 -2.49 7.66
CA THR A 154 2.46 -1.16 7.13
C THR A 154 3.90 -0.77 7.43
N MET A 155 4.66 -0.37 6.42
CA MET A 155 6.01 0.18 6.56
C MET A 155 6.02 1.65 6.12
N MET A 156 6.59 2.51 6.95
CA MET A 156 6.58 3.97 6.74
C MET A 156 7.98 4.56 6.65
N HIS A 157 8.14 5.49 5.71
CA HIS A 157 9.33 6.28 5.45
C HIS A 157 10.60 5.41 5.34
N TYR A 158 11.62 5.68 6.15
CA TYR A 158 12.83 4.89 6.20
C TYR A 158 12.59 3.41 6.53
N GLY A 159 11.47 3.09 7.19
CA GLY A 159 11.00 1.71 7.40
C GLY A 159 10.65 0.95 6.12
N VAL A 160 10.55 1.60 4.95
CA VAL A 160 10.42 0.88 3.66
C VAL A 160 11.76 0.39 3.12
N GLU A 161 12.89 0.78 3.71
CA GLU A 161 14.22 0.32 3.33
C GLU A 161 14.64 -0.89 4.15
N THR A 162 15.16 -1.91 3.46
CA THR A 162 15.79 -3.08 4.08
C THR A 162 16.92 -3.62 3.20
N THR A 163 17.66 -4.61 3.71
CA THR A 163 18.72 -5.30 2.98
C THR A 163 18.15 -6.21 1.90
N LYS A 164 18.78 -6.21 0.72
CA LYS A 164 18.51 -7.18 -0.35
C LYS A 164 18.72 -8.63 0.13
N GLY A 165 17.97 -9.57 -0.44
CA GLY A 165 17.98 -10.98 -0.04
C GLY A 165 16.82 -11.25 0.93
N PRO A 166 17.00 -12.08 1.97
CA PRO A 166 15.89 -12.56 2.79
C PRO A 166 14.93 -11.47 3.30
N SER A 167 15.43 -10.34 3.82
CA SER A 167 14.54 -9.25 4.27
C SER A 167 13.78 -8.59 3.12
N GLY A 168 14.48 -8.26 2.02
CA GLY A 168 13.86 -7.72 0.82
C GLY A 168 12.79 -8.63 0.23
N ASP A 169 13.07 -9.94 0.14
CA ASP A 169 12.13 -10.96 -0.34
C ASP A 169 10.87 -10.98 0.53
N ARG A 170 11.03 -10.89 1.86
CA ARG A 170 9.89 -10.78 2.78
C ARG A 170 9.11 -9.47 2.61
N PHE A 171 9.76 -8.34 2.34
CA PHE A 171 9.05 -7.08 2.08
C PHE A 171 8.25 -7.15 0.76
N LEU A 172 8.83 -7.77 -0.26
CA LEU A 172 8.12 -8.06 -1.51
C LEU A 172 6.88 -8.92 -1.23
N ASP A 173 6.98 -9.95 -0.39
CA ASP A 173 5.82 -10.75 0.01
C ASP A 173 4.81 -9.96 0.85
N TRP A 174 5.23 -9.19 1.85
CA TRP A 174 4.31 -8.57 2.80
C TRP A 174 3.64 -7.32 2.26
N ILE A 175 4.43 -6.42 1.66
CA ILE A 175 3.98 -5.10 1.23
C ILE A 175 4.13 -4.87 -0.28
N GLY A 176 4.75 -5.79 -1.03
CA GLY A 176 4.79 -5.74 -2.50
C GLY A 176 5.96 -4.99 -3.12
N GLY A 177 6.67 -4.20 -2.32
CA GLY A 177 7.82 -3.40 -2.75
C GLY A 177 8.62 -2.89 -1.58
N TYR A 178 9.84 -2.42 -1.83
CA TYR A 178 10.71 -1.82 -0.82
C TYR A 178 11.80 -0.95 -1.46
N PHE A 179 12.46 -0.14 -0.64
CA PHE A 179 13.67 0.57 -1.05
C PHE A 179 14.85 -0.42 -1.04
N GLU A 180 15.44 -0.66 -2.21
CA GLU A 180 16.66 -1.49 -2.36
C GLU A 180 17.87 -0.57 -2.54
N MET A 181 18.87 -0.66 -1.66
CA MET A 181 20.12 0.10 -1.80
C MET A 181 20.78 -0.16 -3.17
N ASN A 182 21.36 0.89 -3.76
CA ASN A 182 21.91 0.95 -5.13
C ASN A 182 20.88 0.82 -6.26
N TRP A 183 19.58 0.64 -5.94
CA TRP A 183 18.49 0.64 -6.90
C TRP A 183 17.58 1.85 -6.72
N SER A 184 17.20 2.14 -5.48
CA SER A 184 16.30 3.22 -5.07
C SER A 184 17.06 4.49 -4.67
N VAL A 185 16.37 5.63 -4.59
CA VAL A 185 16.95 6.93 -4.20
C VAL A 185 16.08 7.69 -3.21
N ASN A 186 16.70 8.54 -2.37
CA ASN A 186 16.04 9.31 -1.30
C ASN A 186 16.28 10.84 -1.34
N PRO A 187 15.98 11.54 -2.44
CA PRO A 187 16.15 12.99 -2.46
C PRO A 187 15.05 13.71 -1.66
N HIS A 188 15.32 14.95 -1.28
CA HIS A 188 14.31 15.87 -0.76
C HIS A 188 13.71 16.69 -1.91
N TRP A 189 12.38 16.67 -2.05
CA TRP A 189 11.68 17.39 -3.11
C TRP A 189 10.21 17.62 -2.80
N LYS A 190 9.60 18.58 -3.52
CA LYS A 190 8.17 18.88 -3.41
C LYS A 190 7.40 18.04 -4.41
N VAL A 191 6.59 17.11 -3.91
CA VAL A 191 5.60 16.42 -4.74
C VAL A 191 4.53 17.43 -5.17
N LYS A 192 4.29 17.48 -6.48
CA LYS A 192 3.21 18.25 -7.13
C LYS A 192 2.54 17.33 -8.15
N ASP A 193 1.28 17.59 -8.45
CA ASP A 193 0.52 16.90 -9.50
C ASP A 193 0.56 15.36 -9.37
N ALA A 194 0.49 14.88 -8.11
CA ALA A 194 0.55 13.46 -7.83
C ALA A 194 -0.67 12.73 -8.39
N GLU A 195 -0.42 11.57 -8.96
CA GLU A 195 -1.44 10.64 -9.42
C GLU A 195 -1.81 9.69 -8.27
N LEU A 196 -3.12 9.62 -8.01
CA LEU A 196 -3.71 8.74 -7.01
C LEU A 196 -4.33 7.51 -7.68
N ALA A 197 -4.21 6.35 -7.05
CA ALA A 197 -4.94 5.15 -7.48
C ALA A 197 -6.45 5.45 -7.59
N LYS A 198 -7.10 4.95 -8.63
CA LYS A 198 -8.54 5.12 -8.82
C LYS A 198 -9.30 4.00 -8.10
N GLY A 199 -10.29 4.37 -7.29
CA GLY A 199 -11.22 3.43 -6.65
C GLY A 199 -10.63 2.57 -5.52
N HIS A 200 -9.37 2.80 -5.12
CA HIS A 200 -8.79 2.07 -3.99
C HIS A 200 -9.23 2.69 -2.66
N PRO A 201 -9.58 1.91 -1.62
CA PRO A 201 -10.01 2.48 -0.33
C PRO A 201 -8.99 3.44 0.31
N VAL A 202 -7.70 3.20 0.06
CA VAL A 202 -6.61 4.07 0.57
C VAL A 202 -6.69 5.49 0.02
N THR A 203 -7.24 5.69 -1.19
CA THR A 203 -7.40 7.00 -1.81
C THR A 203 -8.79 7.62 -1.58
N SER A 204 -9.67 6.98 -0.78
CA SER A 204 -11.00 7.52 -0.46
C SER A 204 -10.91 8.91 0.18
N GLY A 205 -11.60 9.89 -0.42
CA GLY A 205 -11.61 11.28 0.02
C GLY A 205 -10.26 12.02 -0.05
N VAL A 206 -9.22 11.39 -0.60
CA VAL A 206 -7.92 12.04 -0.83
C VAL A 206 -8.03 12.82 -2.14
N LYS A 207 -7.83 14.14 -2.05
CA LYS A 207 -7.73 15.04 -3.20
C LYS A 207 -6.27 15.23 -3.58
N PRO A 208 -5.95 15.65 -4.81
CA PRO A 208 -4.60 16.08 -5.16
C PRO A 208 -4.07 17.10 -4.16
N TYR A 209 -2.81 16.95 -3.76
CA TYR A 209 -2.14 17.80 -2.78
C TYR A 209 -0.67 17.97 -3.13
N SER A 210 -0.02 18.94 -2.48
CA SER A 210 1.42 19.13 -2.58
C SER A 210 2.07 19.04 -1.21
N THR A 211 3.26 18.46 -1.16
CA THR A 211 3.99 18.33 0.11
C THR A 211 5.48 18.19 -0.15
N GLN A 212 6.27 18.89 0.68
CA GLN A 212 7.72 18.85 0.68
C GLN A 212 8.17 17.79 1.68
N ASP A 213 8.98 16.84 1.22
CA ASP A 213 9.48 15.76 2.07
C ASP A 213 10.77 15.14 1.51
N GLU A 214 11.33 14.15 2.21
CA GLU A 214 12.30 13.21 1.64
C GLU A 214 11.56 12.03 0.99
N TRP A 215 11.03 12.26 -0.21
CA TRP A 215 10.25 11.24 -0.94
C TRP A 215 11.17 10.29 -1.68
N TYR A 216 11.11 9.01 -1.29
CA TYR A 216 11.92 7.97 -1.93
C TYR A 216 11.26 7.48 -3.20
N TYR A 217 12.07 7.10 -4.17
CA TYR A 217 11.53 6.54 -5.41
C TYR A 217 12.46 5.55 -6.09
N HIS A 218 11.98 4.98 -7.21
CA HIS A 218 12.60 3.86 -7.91
C HIS A 218 12.69 2.61 -7.01
N MET A 219 11.57 2.28 -6.37
CA MET A 219 11.44 1.12 -5.48
C MET A 219 11.63 -0.20 -6.23
N ARG A 220 12.08 -1.24 -5.54
CA ARG A 220 11.99 -2.62 -6.03
C ARG A 220 10.58 -3.11 -5.77
N PHE A 221 9.90 -3.62 -6.79
CA PHE A 221 8.59 -4.25 -6.68
C PHE A 221 8.65 -5.71 -7.12
N ARG A 222 7.65 -6.49 -6.70
CA ARG A 222 7.45 -7.86 -7.22
C ARG A 222 7.26 -7.83 -8.73
N GLU A 223 7.79 -8.84 -9.41
CA GLU A 223 7.67 -8.95 -10.88
C GLU A 223 6.24 -9.29 -11.33
N ASP A 224 5.56 -10.20 -10.62
CA ASP A 224 4.19 -10.64 -10.92
C ASP A 224 3.12 -9.56 -10.71
N LYS A 225 3.44 -8.52 -9.93
CA LYS A 225 2.55 -7.42 -9.51
C LYS A 225 1.24 -7.91 -8.88
N ASP A 226 1.20 -9.14 -8.39
CA ASP A 226 -0.02 -9.74 -7.85
C ASP A 226 -0.52 -8.98 -6.61
N GLY A 227 -1.78 -8.56 -6.69
CA GLY A 227 -2.46 -7.79 -5.65
C GLY A 227 -1.91 -6.38 -5.43
N LEU A 228 -1.04 -5.87 -6.30
CA LEU A 228 -0.34 -4.60 -6.13
C LEU A 228 -1.16 -3.43 -6.69
N ALA A 229 -1.27 -2.35 -5.92
CA ALA A 229 -1.85 -1.08 -6.33
C ALA A 229 -0.87 0.07 -6.03
N PHE A 230 -0.58 0.89 -7.03
CA PHE A 230 0.25 2.09 -6.87
C PHE A 230 -0.63 3.25 -6.43
N ILE A 231 -0.59 3.55 -5.13
CA ILE A 231 -1.51 4.46 -4.44
C ILE A 231 -1.20 5.92 -4.75
N LEU A 232 0.09 6.28 -4.73
CA LEU A 232 0.57 7.63 -4.98
C LEU A 232 1.77 7.53 -5.92
N SER A 233 1.74 8.22 -7.04
CA SER A 233 2.88 8.33 -7.97
C SER A 233 3.07 9.76 -8.43
N ALA A 234 4.32 10.20 -8.61
CA ALA A 234 4.62 11.52 -9.14
C ALA A 234 5.91 11.49 -9.97
N LEU A 235 6.08 12.45 -10.89
CA LEU A 235 7.31 12.61 -11.64
C LEU A 235 8.29 13.47 -10.82
N PRO A 236 9.38 12.90 -10.29
CA PRO A 236 10.39 13.71 -9.61
C PRO A 236 11.08 14.65 -10.61
N PRO A 237 11.40 15.89 -10.22
CA PRO A 237 12.20 16.77 -11.07
C PRO A 237 13.61 16.20 -11.32
N ALA A 238 14.20 16.52 -12.47
CA ALA A 238 15.52 16.00 -12.85
C ALA A 238 16.64 16.42 -11.88
N ASP A 239 16.48 17.52 -11.15
CA ASP A 239 17.47 18.00 -10.19
C ASP A 239 17.60 17.12 -8.93
N THR A 240 16.61 16.26 -8.67
CA THR A 240 16.66 15.27 -7.59
C THR A 240 17.72 14.18 -7.78
N LEU A 241 18.30 14.07 -9.00
CA LEU A 241 19.37 13.14 -9.35
C LEU A 241 20.71 13.83 -9.62
N LYS A 242 20.95 15.06 -9.15
CA LYS A 242 22.23 15.76 -9.40
C LYS A 242 23.44 15.11 -8.71
N ARG A 243 23.23 14.38 -7.62
CA ARG A 243 24.30 13.68 -6.89
C ARG A 243 24.92 12.58 -7.76
N PRO A 244 26.21 12.23 -7.59
CA PRO A 244 26.82 11.06 -8.24
C PRO A 244 26.08 9.77 -7.89
N ASP A 245 26.31 8.73 -8.70
CA ASP A 245 25.76 7.39 -8.43
C ASP A 245 26.27 6.86 -7.08
N GLY A 246 25.39 6.15 -6.38
CA GLY A 246 25.67 5.67 -5.03
C GLY A 246 24.46 5.00 -4.37
N PRO A 247 24.63 4.50 -3.13
CA PRO A 247 23.66 3.62 -2.49
C PRO A 247 22.24 4.19 -2.35
N HIS A 248 22.12 5.51 -2.23
CA HIS A 248 20.83 6.22 -2.09
C HIS A 248 20.71 7.44 -3.03
N SER A 249 21.72 7.69 -3.87
CA SER A 249 21.84 8.93 -4.65
C SER A 249 21.55 8.79 -6.14
N GLY A 250 21.68 7.58 -6.70
CA GLY A 250 21.36 7.33 -8.10
C GLY A 250 22.10 6.14 -8.70
N ASN A 251 21.64 5.75 -9.89
CA ASN A 251 22.26 4.77 -10.79
C ASN A 251 21.77 5.05 -12.22
N PRO A 252 22.33 4.41 -13.27
CA PRO A 252 21.89 4.64 -14.65
C PRO A 252 20.41 4.31 -14.91
N ALA A 253 19.84 3.33 -14.21
CA ALA A 253 18.45 2.90 -14.42
C ALA A 253 17.46 3.97 -13.95
N VAL A 254 17.62 4.49 -12.73
CA VAL A 254 16.72 5.55 -12.20
C VAL A 254 16.84 6.84 -13.00
N ARG A 255 18.05 7.20 -13.43
CA ARG A 255 18.26 8.36 -14.31
C ARG A 255 17.54 8.21 -15.64
N ALA A 256 17.65 7.03 -16.25
CA ALA A 256 16.98 6.76 -17.51
C ALA A 256 15.44 6.76 -17.35
N ALA A 257 14.91 6.20 -16.25
CA ALA A 257 13.48 6.22 -15.94
C ALA A 257 12.94 7.66 -15.83
N VAL A 258 13.58 8.50 -15.00
CA VAL A 258 13.17 9.90 -14.82
C VAL A 258 13.34 10.71 -16.12
N ALA A 259 14.41 10.48 -16.88
CA ALA A 259 14.64 11.14 -18.17
C ALA A 259 13.57 10.79 -19.22
N ARG A 260 12.97 9.59 -19.14
CA ARG A 260 11.81 9.18 -19.97
C ARG A 260 10.48 9.75 -19.48
N GLY A 261 10.45 10.52 -18.40
CA GLY A 261 9.22 11.05 -17.81
C GLY A 261 8.41 10.00 -17.04
N GLU A 262 9.04 8.90 -16.61
CA GLU A 262 8.35 7.86 -15.85
C GLU A 262 8.00 8.36 -14.45
N LYS A 263 6.70 8.45 -14.16
CA LYS A 263 6.20 8.69 -12.80
C LYS A 263 6.68 7.58 -11.88
N GLN A 264 7.14 7.97 -10.71
CA GLN A 264 7.64 7.06 -9.71
C GLN A 264 6.63 6.84 -8.60
N VAL A 265 6.58 5.62 -8.08
CA VAL A 265 5.66 5.22 -7.02
C VAL A 265 6.21 5.63 -5.65
N LEU A 266 5.40 6.37 -4.89
CA LEU A 266 5.73 6.93 -3.57
C LEU A 266 4.95 6.28 -2.44
N ALA A 267 3.79 5.69 -2.76
CA ALA A 267 3.00 4.87 -1.85
C ALA A 267 2.35 3.72 -2.63
N TRP A 268 2.26 2.55 -2.02
CA TRP A 268 1.69 1.36 -2.66
C TRP A 268 0.99 0.46 -1.64
N ALA A 269 0.02 -0.30 -2.11
CA ALA A 269 -0.70 -1.28 -1.33
C ALA A 269 -0.58 -2.66 -2.00
N ARG A 270 -0.52 -3.72 -1.18
CA ARG A 270 -0.61 -5.10 -1.64
C ARG A 270 -1.72 -5.83 -0.91
N GLN A 271 -2.65 -6.43 -1.63
CA GLN A 271 -3.56 -7.43 -1.06
C GLN A 271 -3.07 -8.83 -1.44
N ARG A 272 -2.73 -9.63 -0.44
CA ARG A 272 -2.20 -10.99 -0.61
C ARG A 272 -3.35 -11.98 -0.85
N PRO A 273 -3.10 -13.12 -1.52
CA PRO A 273 -4.13 -14.15 -1.75
C PRO A 273 -4.78 -14.71 -0.48
N ASP A 274 -4.06 -14.69 0.65
CA ASP A 274 -4.56 -15.08 1.98
C ASP A 274 -5.47 -14.01 2.63
N GLY A 275 -5.77 -12.92 1.92
CA GLY A 275 -6.55 -11.79 2.39
C GLY A 275 -5.77 -10.84 3.31
N GLY A 276 -4.49 -11.09 3.56
CA GLY A 276 -3.58 -10.17 4.23
C GLY A 276 -3.35 -8.90 3.41
N ARG A 277 -3.10 -7.79 4.10
CA ARG A 277 -2.95 -6.47 3.47
C ARG A 277 -1.61 -5.85 3.84
N GLY A 278 -0.96 -5.22 2.88
CA GLY A 278 0.35 -4.62 3.01
C GLY A 278 0.34 -3.18 2.49
N PHE A 279 1.06 -2.28 3.12
CA PHE A 279 1.20 -0.90 2.66
C PHE A 279 2.64 -0.40 2.85
N GLY A 280 3.17 0.27 1.83
CA GLY A 280 4.44 0.98 1.90
C GLY A 280 4.23 2.45 1.55
N PHE A 281 4.86 3.33 2.32
CA PHE A 281 4.76 4.78 2.16
C PHE A 281 6.12 5.41 2.36
N THR A 282 6.60 6.19 1.39
CA THR A 282 7.97 6.72 1.40
C THR A 282 8.08 8.09 2.08
N GLY A 283 6.98 8.82 2.24
CA GLY A 283 6.97 10.10 2.94
C GLY A 283 7.00 9.93 4.46
N GLY A 284 6.97 11.05 5.18
CA GLY A 284 7.09 11.11 6.63
C GLY A 284 8.54 11.32 7.11
N HIS A 285 9.41 12.00 6.34
CA HIS A 285 10.70 12.43 6.90
C HIS A 285 10.47 13.55 7.90
N PHE A 286 9.72 14.57 7.47
CA PHE A 286 9.38 15.71 8.32
C PHE A 286 8.09 15.47 9.09
N HIS A 287 8.12 15.66 10.41
CA HIS A 287 6.95 15.49 11.28
C HIS A 287 5.80 16.44 10.92
N TRP A 288 6.11 17.63 10.41
CA TRP A 288 5.12 18.64 10.01
C TRP A 288 4.25 18.22 8.82
N THR A 289 4.68 17.21 8.04
CA THR A 289 3.89 16.66 6.93
C THR A 289 2.57 16.05 7.40
N TRP A 290 2.46 15.69 8.69
CA TRP A 290 1.21 15.24 9.29
C TRP A 290 0.16 16.35 9.42
N ALA A 291 0.54 17.62 9.29
CA ALA A 291 -0.41 18.72 9.21
C ALA A 291 -1.09 18.82 7.83
N ASN A 292 -0.51 18.20 6.79
CA ASN A 292 -1.17 18.09 5.49
C ASN A 292 -2.35 17.10 5.59
N ASP A 293 -3.56 17.63 5.43
CA ASP A 293 -4.78 16.83 5.63
C ASP A 293 -4.91 15.67 4.64
N MET A 294 -4.49 15.86 3.39
CA MET A 294 -4.60 14.82 2.36
C MET A 294 -3.56 13.73 2.57
N ASN A 295 -2.32 14.10 2.92
CA ASN A 295 -1.26 13.15 3.27
C ASN A 295 -1.66 12.31 4.48
N ARG A 296 -2.10 12.96 5.57
CA ARG A 296 -2.55 12.29 6.80
C ARG A 296 -3.78 11.40 6.53
N LYS A 297 -4.76 11.88 5.77
CA LYS A 297 -5.95 11.09 5.39
C LYS A 297 -5.57 9.82 4.61
N MET A 298 -4.67 9.91 3.63
CA MET A 298 -4.20 8.75 2.89
C MET A 298 -3.54 7.70 3.81
N VAL A 299 -2.66 8.13 4.72
CA VAL A 299 -1.99 7.21 5.65
C VAL A 299 -2.98 6.60 6.64
N LEU A 300 -3.91 7.38 7.19
CA LEU A 300 -4.97 6.86 8.06
C LEU A 300 -5.90 5.88 7.33
N ASN A 301 -6.25 6.15 6.07
CA ASN A 301 -6.99 5.22 5.22
C ASN A 301 -6.20 3.91 5.04
N ALA A 302 -4.89 3.98 4.83
CA ALA A 302 -4.04 2.81 4.68
C ALA A 302 -3.94 1.98 5.95
N ILE A 303 -3.78 2.61 7.11
CA ILE A 303 -3.76 1.92 8.39
C ILE A 303 -5.11 1.25 8.66
N ALA A 304 -6.21 1.96 8.42
CA ALA A 304 -7.55 1.39 8.57
C ALA A 304 -7.79 0.21 7.61
N TRP A 305 -7.40 0.39 6.34
CA TRP A 305 -7.52 -0.65 5.32
C TRP A 305 -6.67 -1.88 5.66
N THR A 306 -5.42 -1.72 6.11
CA THR A 306 -4.57 -2.85 6.50
C THR A 306 -5.12 -3.59 7.72
N ALA A 307 -5.75 -2.88 8.67
CA ALA A 307 -6.49 -3.45 9.80
C ALA A 307 -7.85 -4.07 9.43
N LYS A 308 -8.20 -4.10 8.13
CA LYS A 308 -9.46 -4.61 7.61
C LYS A 308 -10.70 -3.89 8.15
N LEU A 309 -10.56 -2.60 8.50
CA LEU A 309 -11.68 -1.72 8.77
C LEU A 309 -12.30 -1.22 7.45
N ASP A 310 -13.58 -0.86 7.52
CA ASP A 310 -14.26 -0.17 6.44
C ASP A 310 -13.74 1.27 6.37
N VAL A 311 -13.07 1.62 5.27
CA VAL A 311 -12.64 3.01 5.03
C VAL A 311 -13.83 3.80 4.49
N PRO A 312 -14.24 4.91 5.13
CA PRO A 312 -15.35 5.72 4.65
C PRO A 312 -15.12 6.24 3.23
N ALA A 313 -16.18 6.45 2.45
CA ALA A 313 -16.07 7.01 1.10
C ALA A 313 -15.41 8.41 1.08
N ALA A 314 -15.62 9.20 2.13
CA ALA A 314 -14.97 10.49 2.35
C ALA A 314 -13.54 10.36 2.94
N GLY A 315 -13.05 9.14 3.15
CA GLY A 315 -11.81 8.84 3.87
C GLY A 315 -11.97 8.97 5.38
N VAL A 316 -10.92 8.56 6.10
CA VAL A 316 -10.82 8.71 7.55
C VAL A 316 -10.75 10.18 7.90
N GLU A 317 -11.77 10.67 8.59
CA GLU A 317 -11.82 12.04 9.11
C GLU A 317 -10.84 12.19 10.27
N SER A 318 -10.05 13.28 10.24
CA SER A 318 -9.12 13.58 11.33
C SER A 318 -8.88 15.08 11.42
N LYS A 319 -8.92 15.62 12.64
CA LYS A 319 -8.60 17.01 12.90
C LYS A 319 -7.14 17.30 12.54
N ARG A 320 -6.91 18.40 11.82
CA ARG A 320 -5.57 18.93 11.57
C ARG A 320 -4.85 19.14 12.92
N PRO A 321 -3.65 18.57 13.11
CA PRO A 321 -2.83 18.84 14.29
C PRO A 321 -2.56 20.34 14.47
N THR A 322 -2.64 20.83 15.69
CA THR A 322 -2.13 22.18 16.01
C THR A 322 -0.61 22.18 16.10
N ILE A 323 0.01 23.35 16.12
CA ILE A 323 1.46 23.47 16.31
C ILE A 323 1.89 22.88 17.66
N GLU A 324 1.08 23.04 18.71
CA GLU A 324 1.32 22.45 20.03
C GLU A 324 1.35 20.92 19.94
N GLU A 325 0.35 20.31 19.28
CA GLU A 325 0.33 18.86 19.08
C GLU A 325 1.55 18.36 18.30
N LEU A 326 2.03 19.10 17.29
CA LEU A 326 3.23 18.75 16.52
C LEU A 326 4.53 18.87 17.33
N ARG A 327 4.52 19.62 18.44
CA ARG A 327 5.68 19.76 19.34
C ARG A 327 5.74 18.66 20.40
N GLU A 328 4.64 17.96 20.63
CA GLU A 328 4.59 16.87 21.60
C GLU A 328 5.38 15.64 21.12
N ASN A 329 5.88 14.86 22.07
CA ASN A 329 6.49 13.54 21.83
C ASN A 329 7.70 13.51 20.88
N GLN A 330 8.25 14.68 20.56
CA GLN A 330 9.47 14.83 19.77
C GLN A 330 10.65 14.13 20.43
N ASP A 331 11.56 13.64 19.59
CA ASP A 331 12.73 12.92 20.05
C ASP A 331 13.74 13.84 20.72
N TRP A 332 13.80 15.11 20.34
CA TRP A 332 14.78 16.07 20.86
C TRP A 332 14.09 17.30 21.45
N PRO A 333 14.76 18.03 22.37
CA PRO A 333 14.34 19.39 22.70
C PRO A 333 14.31 20.26 21.45
N VAL A 334 13.46 21.30 21.50
CA VAL A 334 13.40 22.32 20.45
C VAL A 334 14.77 23.00 20.33
N PRO A 335 15.37 23.06 19.13
CA PRO A 335 16.61 23.82 18.92
C PRO A 335 16.40 25.33 19.18
N GLU A 336 17.42 26.00 19.73
CA GLU A 336 17.34 27.42 20.11
C GLU A 336 16.90 28.34 18.96
N LYS A 337 17.34 28.04 17.72
CA LYS A 337 17.04 28.83 16.51
C LYS A 337 15.95 28.19 15.65
N PHE A 338 15.05 27.40 16.25
CA PHE A 338 13.99 26.75 15.50
C PHE A 338 12.87 27.74 15.13
N ASP A 339 12.66 27.95 13.84
CA ASP A 339 11.69 28.92 13.32
C ASP A 339 10.31 28.27 13.14
N PHE A 340 9.51 28.26 14.21
CA PHE A 340 8.13 27.74 14.15
C PHE A 340 7.23 28.56 13.23
N ALA A 341 7.45 29.87 13.09
CA ALA A 341 6.60 30.72 12.27
C ALA A 341 6.73 30.36 10.78
N LYS A 342 7.95 30.03 10.34
CA LYS A 342 8.18 29.49 9.01
C LYS A 342 7.39 28.19 8.78
N PHE A 343 7.46 27.23 9.70
CA PHE A 343 6.76 25.96 9.53
C PHE A 343 5.24 26.11 9.59
N GLU A 344 4.72 26.97 10.47
CA GLU A 344 3.30 27.28 10.52
C GLU A 344 2.80 27.87 9.20
N LYS A 345 3.58 28.80 8.62
CA LYS A 345 3.30 29.32 7.29
C LYS A 345 3.31 28.23 6.22
N GLU A 346 4.33 27.38 6.19
CA GLU A 346 4.42 26.26 5.24
C GLU A 346 3.28 25.24 5.41
N ILE A 347 2.79 25.01 6.63
CA ILE A 347 1.63 24.15 6.90
C ILE A 347 0.34 24.79 6.36
N ASN A 348 0.19 26.10 6.47
CA ASN A 348 -0.99 26.82 6.03
C ASN A 348 -1.04 27.00 4.51
N GLU A 349 0.09 26.89 3.82
CA GLU A 349 0.24 27.02 2.36
C GLU A 349 0.21 25.68 1.59
N GLN A 350 0.01 24.56 2.29
CA GLN A 350 0.09 23.18 1.74
C GLN A 350 -1.17 22.65 1.06
#